data_AF-A0A917D1E9-F1
#
_entry.id   AF-A0A917D1E9-F1
#
_cell.length_a   1.000
_cell.length_b   1.000
_cell.length_c   1.000
_cell.angle_alpha   90.00
_cell.angle_beta   90.00
_cell.angle_gamma   90.00
#
_symmetry.space_group_name_H-M   'P 1'
#
loop_
_entity.id
_entity.type
_entity.pdbx_description
1 polymer ?
#
loop_
_entity_poly.entity_id
_entity_poly.type
_entity_poly.pdbx_seq_one_letter_code
_entity_poly.pdbx_strand_id
1 'polypeptide(L)'
;MVKTYENWKGDLEDYLQPGDVVDEEMADHFLNVLPPACWTAKIIQIGEPNNHIGGRATYATLEKTVEGWVYRGNCYRGETEARS
;
A
#
# COMPACT_ATOMS: atom_id res chain seq x y z
N MET A 1 10.57 4.71 -12.20
CA MET A 1 10.18 3.52 -12.99
C MET A 1 9.00 2.89 -12.28
N VAL A 2 7.97 2.46 -13.00
CA VAL A 2 6.79 1.83 -12.36
C VAL A 2 7.20 0.46 -11.80
N LYS A 3 6.80 0.16 -10.56
CA LYS A 3 6.95 -1.14 -9.91
C LYS A 3 5.79 -2.03 -10.35
N THR A 4 6.10 -3.14 -11.01
CA THR A 4 5.07 -4.05 -11.52
C THR A 4 4.85 -5.22 -10.59
N TYR A 5 3.64 -5.76 -10.58
CA TYR A 5 3.32 -7.00 -9.86
C TYR A 5 4.18 -8.18 -10.35
N GLU A 6 4.36 -8.31 -11.67
CA GLU A 6 5.18 -9.38 -12.28
C GLU A 6 6.62 -9.43 -11.74
N ASN A 7 7.23 -8.26 -11.54
CA ASN A 7 8.62 -8.14 -11.09
C ASN A 7 8.79 -8.27 -9.58
N TRP A 8 7.70 -8.25 -8.81
CA TRP A 8 7.76 -8.46 -7.37
C TRP A 8 8.18 -9.91 -7.06
N LYS A 9 9.15 -10.04 -6.16
CA LYS A 9 9.64 -11.31 -5.60
C LYS A 9 9.93 -11.08 -4.11
N GLY A 10 9.57 -12.04 -3.26
CA GLY A 10 9.83 -11.97 -1.82
C GLY A 10 8.90 -11.01 -1.09
N ASP A 11 9.43 -10.30 -0.11
CA ASP A 11 8.65 -9.44 0.77
C ASP A 11 8.27 -8.12 0.09
N LEU A 12 7.07 -7.62 0.43
CA LEU A 12 6.55 -6.38 -0.15
C LEU A 12 7.41 -5.17 0.23
N GLU A 13 7.93 -5.14 1.47
CA GLU A 13 8.74 -4.04 2.00
C GLU A 13 10.12 -3.94 1.37
N ASP A 14 10.67 -5.07 0.90
CA ASP A 14 11.94 -5.06 0.15
C ASP A 14 11.74 -4.53 -1.27
N TYR A 15 10.55 -4.73 -1.83
CA TYR A 15 10.24 -4.39 -3.22
C TYR A 15 9.70 -2.97 -3.40
N LEU A 16 8.82 -2.51 -2.50
CA LEU A 16 8.18 -1.21 -2.55
C LEU A 16 8.76 -0.27 -1.50
N GLN A 17 9.17 0.92 -1.95
CA GLN A 17 9.61 2.01 -1.10
C GLN A 17 8.63 3.19 -1.20
N PRO A 18 8.42 3.98 -0.13
CA PRO A 18 7.54 5.14 -0.19
C PRO A 18 7.91 6.08 -1.36
N GLY A 19 6.92 6.39 -2.21
CA GLY A 19 7.08 7.16 -3.44
C GLY A 19 7.10 6.32 -4.72
N ASP A 20 7.21 4.99 -4.62
CA ASP A 20 7.11 4.12 -5.80
C ASP A 20 5.71 4.14 -6.41
N VAL A 21 5.63 4.40 -7.71
CA VAL A 21 4.41 4.22 -8.51
C VAL A 21 4.28 2.74 -8.86
N VAL A 22 3.10 2.16 -8.63
CA VAL A 22 2.81 0.76 -8.95
C VAL A 22 1.87 0.64 -10.16
N ASP A 23 1.91 -0.51 -10.85
CA ASP A 23 0.94 -0.82 -11.88
C ASP A 23 -0.45 -1.18 -11.30
N GLU A 24 -1.47 -1.20 -12.16
CA GLU A 24 -2.83 -1.52 -11.73
C GLU A 24 -2.94 -2.96 -11.23
N GLU A 25 -2.14 -3.91 -11.73
CA GLU A 25 -2.13 -5.29 -11.23
C GLU A 25 -1.63 -5.38 -9.78
N MET A 26 -0.63 -4.59 -9.40
CA MET A 26 -0.19 -4.47 -8.01
C MET A 26 -1.27 -3.80 -7.14
N ALA A 27 -1.97 -2.78 -7.66
CA ALA A 27 -3.08 -2.17 -6.93
C ALA A 27 -4.25 -3.16 -6.73
N ASP A 28 -4.56 -3.98 -7.74
CA ASP A 28 -5.54 -5.05 -7.66
C ASP A 28 -5.10 -6.14 -6.67
N HIS A 29 -3.81 -6.45 -6.58
CA HIS A 29 -3.29 -7.36 -5.56
C HIS A 29 -3.61 -6.85 -4.14
N PHE A 30 -3.43 -5.55 -3.87
CA PHE A 30 -3.78 -4.96 -2.57
C PHE A 30 -5.27 -5.09 -2.20
N LEU A 31 -6.15 -5.22 -3.19
CA LEU A 31 -7.60 -5.39 -2.99
C LEU A 31 -8.04 -6.85 -2.84
N ASN A 32 -7.31 -7.78 -3.48
CA ASN A 32 -7.78 -9.16 -3.67
C ASN A 32 -7.20 -10.18 -2.69
N VAL A 33 -6.10 -9.88 -1.98
CA VAL A 33 -5.51 -10.82 -1.02
C VAL A 33 -6.40 -11.01 0.21
N LEU A 34 -6.92 -9.90 0.75
CA LEU A 34 -7.86 -9.85 1.88
C LEU A 34 -8.79 -8.65 1.68
N PRO A 35 -9.99 -8.64 2.30
CA PRO A 35 -10.81 -7.44 2.33
C PRO A 35 -9.97 -6.24 2.77
N PRO A 36 -9.88 -5.17 1.96
CA PRO A 36 -8.97 -4.06 2.24
C PRO A 36 -9.36 -3.39 3.55
N ALA A 37 -8.37 -3.00 4.35
CA ALA A 37 -8.60 -2.27 5.59
C ALA A 37 -9.27 -0.91 5.30
N CYS A 38 -8.89 -0.29 4.19
CA CYS A 38 -9.51 0.91 3.66
C CYS A 38 -9.49 0.87 2.13
N TRP A 39 -10.62 1.19 1.51
CA TRP A 39 -10.72 1.33 0.07
C TRP A 39 -11.63 2.50 -0.27
N THR A 40 -11.06 3.48 -0.96
CA THR A 40 -11.76 4.67 -1.47
C THR A 40 -11.23 4.99 -2.87
N ALA A 41 -11.81 6.00 -3.52
CA ALA A 41 -11.29 6.51 -4.80
C ALA A 41 -9.84 7.06 -4.71
N LYS A 42 -9.32 7.30 -3.50
CA LYS A 42 -7.98 7.90 -3.29
C LYS A 42 -7.01 7.01 -2.52
N ILE A 43 -7.48 5.99 -1.82
CA ILE A 43 -6.66 5.20 -0.89
C ILE A 43 -7.01 3.73 -1.03
N ILE A 44 -5.99 2.88 -1.11
CA ILE A 44 -6.09 1.43 -0.92
C ILE A 44 -5.15 1.06 0.24
N GLN A 45 -5.67 0.32 1.21
CA GLN A 45 -4.88 -0.25 2.30
C GLN A 45 -5.14 -1.75 2.37
N ILE A 46 -4.06 -2.54 2.38
CA ILE A 46 -4.15 -4.00 2.48
C ILE A 46 -4.88 -4.41 3.77
N GLY A 47 -5.58 -5.54 3.73
CA GLY A 47 -6.37 -6.02 4.87
C GLY A 47 -5.55 -6.37 6.11
N GLU A 48 -4.33 -6.87 5.92
CA GLU A 48 -3.46 -7.30 7.02
C GLU A 48 -2.70 -6.11 7.64
N PRO A 49 -2.78 -5.92 8.98
CA PRO A 49 -1.95 -4.95 9.67
C PRO A 49 -0.46 -5.29 9.54
N ASN A 50 0.36 -4.29 9.23
CA ASN A 50 1.80 -4.41 9.27
C ASN A 50 2.35 -4.39 10.70
N ASN A 51 1.93 -3.39 11.50
CA ASN A 51 2.38 -3.22 12.88
C ASN A 51 1.32 -2.48 13.73
N HIS A 52 1.57 -2.37 15.03
CA HIS A 52 0.77 -1.57 15.95
C HIS A 52 1.64 -0.53 16.66
N ILE A 53 1.45 0.75 16.32
CA ILE A 53 2.17 1.88 16.93
C ILE A 53 1.22 2.61 17.87
N GLY A 54 1.51 2.58 19.17
CA GLY A 54 0.66 3.21 20.19
C GLY A 54 -0.75 2.60 20.27
N GLY A 55 -0.89 1.29 20.00
CA GLY A 55 -2.17 0.57 20.01
C GLY A 55 -3.01 0.77 18.75
N ARG A 56 -2.51 1.49 17.74
CA ARG A 56 -3.17 1.69 16.44
C ARG A 56 -2.46 0.87 15.37
N ALA A 57 -3.22 0.08 14.61
CA ALA A 57 -2.73 -0.70 13.47
C ALA A 57 -2.28 0.20 12.31
N THR A 58 -1.17 -0.16 11.66
CA THR A 58 -0.69 0.42 10.40
C THR A 58 -0.85 -0.57 9.25
N TYR A 59 -1.01 -0.07 8.03
CA TYR A 59 -1.31 -0.86 6.84
C TYR A 59 -0.49 -0.37 5.66
N ALA A 60 0.00 -1.29 4.83
CA ALA A 60 0.60 -0.96 3.55
C ALA A 60 -0.41 -0.16 2.71
N THR A 61 -0.02 1.03 2.27
CA THR A 61 -0.95 2.03 1.71
C THR A 61 -0.55 2.46 0.31
N LEU A 62 -1.51 2.45 -0.62
CA LEU A 62 -1.43 3.11 -1.92
C LEU A 62 -2.32 4.36 -1.92
N GLU A 63 -1.82 5.46 -2.48
CA GLU A 63 -2.58 6.69 -2.72
C GLU A 63 -2.76 6.92 -4.23
N LYS A 64 -3.97 7.28 -4.67
CA LYS A 64 -4.20 7.69 -6.06
C LYS A 64 -3.70 9.11 -6.27
N THR A 65 -2.72 9.26 -7.16
CA THR A 65 -2.14 10.53 -7.59
C THR A 65 -2.31 10.74 -9.10
N VAL A 66 -1.83 11.87 -9.62
CA VAL A 66 -1.79 12.12 -11.07
C VAL A 66 -0.85 11.16 -11.83
N GLU A 67 0.12 10.56 -11.14
CA GLU A 67 1.10 9.63 -11.71
C GLU A 67 0.62 8.17 -11.66
N GLY A 68 -0.48 7.89 -10.94
CA GLY A 68 -1.00 6.55 -10.70
C GLY A 68 -1.12 6.25 -9.20
N TRP A 69 -1.13 4.96 -8.86
CA TRP A 69 -1.11 4.50 -7.48
C TRP A 69 0.31 4.58 -6.91
N VAL A 70 0.50 5.38 -5.86
CA VAL A 70 1.81 5.59 -5.22
C VAL A 70 1.83 4.91 -3.86
N TYR A 71 2.85 4.08 -3.63
CA TYR A 71 3.07 3.46 -2.32
C TYR A 71 3.52 4.50 -1.30
N ARG A 72 2.84 4.54 -0.15
CA ARG A 72 3.10 5.48 0.95
C ARG A 72 3.75 4.82 2.16
N GLY A 73 4.07 3.53 2.10
CA GLY A 73 4.54 2.78 3.26
C GLY A 73 3.39 2.37 4.18
N ASN A 74 3.72 2.12 5.44
CA ASN A 74 2.78 1.68 6.46
C ASN A 74 2.12 2.89 7.13
N CYS A 75 0.85 3.14 6.83
CA CYS A 75 0.09 4.29 7.35
C CYS A 75 -1.02 3.83 8.29
N TYR A 76 -1.50 4.71 9.17
CA TYR A 76 -2.73 4.42 9.90
C TYR A 76 -3.92 4.29 8.96
N ARG A 77 -4.96 3.59 9.41
CA ARG A 77 -6.17 3.38 8.62
C ARG A 77 -6.76 4.72 8.11
N GLY A 78 -6.88 4.86 6.79
CA GLY A 78 -7.42 6.04 6.10
C GLY A 78 -6.46 7.23 6.00
N GLU A 79 -5.22 7.11 6.49
CA GLU A 79 -4.16 8.13 6.37
C GLU A 79 -3.18 7.75 5.24
N THR A 80 -2.42 8.73 4.76
CA THR A 80 -1.39 8.55 3.69
C THR A 80 0.02 8.94 4.13
N GLU A 81 0.21 9.20 5.43
CA GLU A 81 1.51 9.47 6.01
C GLU A 81 2.08 8.21 6.66
N ALA A 82 3.29 7.82 6.23
CA ALA A 82 4.01 6.69 6.78
C ALA A 82 4.24 6.85 8.29
N ARG A 83 4.21 5.72 9.00
CA ARG A 83 4.56 5.58 10.42
C ARG A 83 5.63 4.50 10.54
N SER A 84 6.70 4.81 11.25
CA SER A 84 7.84 3.93 11.56
C SER A 84 7.86 3.61 13.04
#